data_AF-A0AA37PCD7-F1
#
_entry.id   AF-A0AA37PCD7-F1
#
_cell.length_a   1.000
_cell.length_b   1.000
_cell.length_c   1.000
_cell.angle_alpha   90.00
_cell.angle_beta   90.00
_cell.angle_gamma   90.00
#
_symmetry.space_group_name_H-M   'P 1'
#
loop_
_entity.id
_entity.type
_entity.pdbx_description
1 polymer ?
#
loop_
_entity_poly.entity_id
_entity_poly.type
_entity_poly.pdbx_seq_one_letter_code
_entity_poly.pdbx_strand_id
1 'polypeptide(L)'
;MYYFKEAGYISQVECHYNRSMDFRIESEYPHRTFAVTGFLPDTVGSAEWSEYIGQSPSSILAVGVARSTESPRRYISIAAGNHYRALNATQCTVDFLPTLFQVSVRVKDRSIVVTPLMGIKDFDTQRTLTRTAVRQFDLIANSFMSFHDSVLGNAFHSSIAAWNSSFNEMGHVPESSAVLLGLQNSLTAMTDSILAGYGAAQLMVGNLSEPAEAEVILDVFTIGSTACITAVALLNALAVAMFGFEILRKRQ
;
A
#
# COMPACT_ATOMS: atom_id res chain seq x y z
N MET A 1 6.57 10.85 21.89
CA MET A 1 6.82 10.40 20.50
C MET A 1 7.47 9.04 20.58
N TYR A 2 7.21 8.11 19.67
CA TYR A 2 7.95 6.85 19.65
C TYR A 2 8.31 6.40 18.24
N TYR A 3 9.36 5.59 18.14
CA TYR A 3 9.85 5.04 16.88
C TYR A 3 10.01 3.53 17.02
N PHE A 4 9.69 2.81 15.96
CA PHE A 4 10.01 1.39 15.86
C PHE A 4 10.40 1.07 14.42
N LYS A 5 11.00 -0.11 14.22
CA LYS A 5 11.41 -0.58 12.90
C LYS A 5 10.48 -1.70 12.46
N GLU A 6 10.13 -1.69 11.18
CA GLU A 6 9.20 -2.66 10.61
C GLU A 6 9.68 -3.10 9.23
N ALA A 7 9.62 -4.40 8.96
CA ALA A 7 9.92 -4.95 7.65
C ALA A 7 8.71 -4.78 6.72
N GLY A 8 8.93 -4.35 5.49
CA GLY A 8 7.87 -4.23 4.49
C GLY A 8 8.42 -4.26 3.07
N TYR A 9 7.58 -3.90 2.11
CA TYR A 9 7.97 -3.81 0.71
C TYR A 9 7.86 -2.37 0.20
N ILE A 10 8.85 -1.94 -0.58
CA ILE A 10 8.66 -0.86 -1.55
C ILE A 10 8.20 -1.52 -2.85
N SER A 11 7.03 -1.11 -3.36
CA SER A 11 6.57 -1.55 -4.68
C SER A 11 7.14 -0.64 -5.76
N GLN A 12 7.70 -1.25 -6.82
CA GLN A 12 8.15 -0.55 -8.01
C GLN A 12 7.39 -1.10 -9.21
N VAL A 13 6.61 -0.23 -9.86
CA VAL A 13 5.84 -0.61 -11.05
C VAL A 13 6.45 0.01 -12.29
N GLU A 14 6.73 -0.82 -13.27
CA GLU A 14 7.16 -0.39 -14.60
C GLU A 14 6.20 -0.97 -15.64
N CYS A 15 5.71 -0.13 -16.55
CA CYS A 15 4.75 -0.50 -17.58
C CYS A 15 5.27 -0.16 -18.97
N HIS A 16 4.99 -1.05 -19.93
CA HIS A 16 5.29 -0.87 -21.34
C HIS A 16 4.18 -1.44 -22.22
N TYR A 17 4.09 -0.97 -23.46
CA TYR A 17 3.22 -1.61 -24.44
C TYR A 17 3.91 -2.83 -25.03
N ASN A 18 3.25 -3.99 -24.96
CA ASN A 18 3.70 -5.23 -25.54
C ASN A 18 2.67 -5.73 -26.56
N ARG A 19 2.81 -5.32 -27.82
CA ARG A 19 1.90 -5.75 -28.90
C ARG A 19 1.96 -7.25 -29.21
N SER A 20 3.00 -7.93 -28.74
CA SER A 20 3.17 -9.38 -28.92
C SER A 20 2.68 -10.17 -27.71
N MET A 21 2.02 -9.51 -26.74
CA MET A 21 1.44 -10.22 -25.59
C MET A 21 0.31 -11.15 -26.03
N ASP A 22 0.25 -12.32 -25.40
CA ASP A 22 -0.75 -13.34 -25.74
C ASP A 22 -2.09 -13.10 -25.00
N PHE A 23 -2.05 -12.47 -23.83
CA PHE A 23 -3.25 -12.17 -23.02
C PHE A 23 -4.20 -11.19 -23.73
N ARG A 24 -5.40 -11.66 -24.10
CA ARG A 24 -6.34 -10.92 -24.95
C ARG A 24 -7.80 -11.25 -24.65
N ILE A 25 -8.68 -10.32 -25.04
CA ILE A 25 -10.13 -10.53 -25.00
C ILE A 25 -10.52 -11.39 -26.21
N GLU A 26 -11.15 -12.53 -25.96
CA GLU A 26 -11.66 -13.44 -27.00
C GLU A 26 -13.08 -13.10 -27.42
N SER A 27 -13.66 -13.93 -28.30
CA SER A 27 -15.04 -13.80 -28.74
C SER A 27 -16.04 -13.99 -27.61
N GLU A 28 -17.23 -13.40 -27.78
CA GLU A 28 -18.36 -13.57 -26.85
C GLU A 28 -18.62 -15.07 -26.59
N TYR A 29 -18.67 -15.41 -25.32
CA TYR A 29 -19.13 -16.67 -24.75
C TYR A 29 -20.57 -16.42 -24.24
N PRO A 30 -21.53 -17.35 -24.37
CA PRO A 30 -22.96 -17.02 -24.41
C PRO A 30 -23.42 -16.13 -23.26
N HIS A 31 -24.36 -15.24 -23.57
CA HIS A 31 -24.97 -14.26 -22.65
C HIS A 31 -24.08 -13.07 -22.29
N ARG A 32 -23.45 -12.41 -23.27
CA ARG A 32 -22.71 -11.14 -23.03
C ARG A 32 -21.53 -11.31 -22.06
N THR A 33 -20.95 -12.50 -22.07
CA THR A 33 -19.75 -12.83 -21.32
C THR A 33 -18.58 -12.92 -22.30
N PHE A 34 -17.42 -12.44 -21.89
CA PHE A 34 -16.23 -12.45 -22.74
C PHE A 34 -15.12 -13.12 -21.97
N ALA A 35 -14.59 -14.18 -22.57
CA ALA A 35 -13.39 -14.82 -22.09
C ALA A 35 -12.20 -13.90 -22.34
N VAL A 36 -11.31 -13.81 -21.36
CA VAL A 36 -10.02 -13.16 -21.50
C VAL A 36 -8.97 -14.15 -21.08
N THR A 37 -8.07 -14.47 -21.99
CA THR A 37 -7.10 -15.55 -21.80
C THR A 37 -5.77 -15.27 -22.48
N GLY A 38 -4.73 -15.90 -21.96
CA GLY A 38 -3.42 -15.98 -22.59
C GLY A 38 -2.29 -16.18 -21.59
N PHE A 39 -1.09 -16.39 -22.10
CA PHE A 39 0.11 -16.56 -21.30
C PHE A 39 0.75 -15.21 -20.94
N LEU A 40 1.16 -15.08 -19.69
CA LEU A 40 2.04 -14.02 -19.20
C LEU A 40 3.50 -14.53 -19.16
N PRO A 41 4.50 -13.64 -19.11
CA PRO A 41 5.92 -14.02 -19.11
C PRO A 41 6.32 -14.96 -17.99
N ASP A 42 5.63 -14.88 -16.85
CA ASP A 42 5.83 -15.74 -15.70
C ASP A 42 4.78 -16.84 -15.56
N THR A 43 3.85 -17.03 -16.51
CA THR A 43 2.85 -18.11 -16.44
C THR A 43 3.53 -19.49 -16.43
N VAL A 44 3.07 -20.36 -15.53
CA VAL A 44 3.54 -21.75 -15.43
C VAL A 44 2.33 -22.69 -15.55
N GLY A 45 2.39 -23.64 -16.48
CA GLY A 45 1.32 -24.62 -16.69
C GLY A 45 0.30 -24.15 -17.73
N SER A 46 -0.83 -23.61 -17.29
CA SER A 46 -1.96 -23.22 -18.14
C SER A 46 -2.03 -21.70 -18.36
N ALA A 47 -2.60 -21.28 -19.48
CA ALA A 47 -2.95 -19.88 -19.73
C ALA A 47 -3.84 -19.34 -18.59
N GLU A 48 -3.67 -18.05 -18.28
CA GLU A 48 -4.55 -17.39 -17.32
C GLU A 48 -5.91 -17.17 -17.99
N TRP A 49 -6.99 -17.33 -17.24
CA TRP A 49 -8.35 -17.26 -17.74
C TRP A 49 -9.26 -16.52 -16.76
N SER A 50 -9.98 -15.52 -17.28
CA SER A 50 -11.00 -14.78 -16.53
C SER A 50 -12.19 -14.44 -17.44
N GLU A 51 -13.39 -14.38 -16.86
CA GLU A 51 -14.64 -14.12 -17.59
C GLU A 51 -15.23 -12.77 -17.19
N TYR A 52 -15.51 -11.92 -18.15
CA TYR A 52 -16.01 -10.56 -17.93
C TYR A 52 -17.40 -10.39 -18.55
N ILE A 53 -18.32 -9.80 -17.79
CA ILE A 53 -19.67 -9.46 -18.30
C ILE A 53 -19.62 -8.07 -18.92
N GLY A 54 -20.18 -7.91 -20.12
CA GLY A 54 -20.24 -6.60 -20.78
C GLY A 54 -21.21 -6.55 -21.95
N GLN A 55 -21.71 -5.38 -22.29
CA GLN A 55 -22.60 -5.18 -23.43
C GLN A 55 -21.89 -5.50 -24.75
N SER A 56 -20.59 -5.25 -24.82
CA SER A 56 -19.73 -5.49 -25.97
C SER A 56 -18.28 -5.68 -25.49
N PRO A 57 -17.37 -6.24 -26.30
CA PRO A 57 -15.97 -6.32 -25.91
C PRO A 57 -15.31 -4.94 -25.79
N SER A 58 -15.94 -3.88 -26.31
CA SER A 58 -15.42 -2.52 -26.26
C SER A 58 -15.39 -1.93 -24.85
N SER A 59 -16.29 -2.37 -23.96
CA SER A 59 -16.40 -1.87 -22.58
C SER A 59 -15.52 -2.62 -21.59
N ILE A 60 -14.78 -3.63 -22.04
CA ILE A 60 -14.03 -4.50 -21.15
C ILE A 60 -12.65 -3.93 -20.89
N LEU A 61 -12.27 -3.90 -19.62
CA LEU A 61 -10.90 -3.77 -19.19
C LEU A 61 -10.58 -4.96 -18.30
N ALA A 62 -9.71 -5.82 -18.79
CA ALA A 62 -9.32 -7.04 -18.12
C ALA A 62 -7.87 -6.98 -17.69
N VAL A 63 -7.60 -7.52 -16.51
CA VAL A 63 -6.27 -7.59 -15.94
C VAL A 63 -5.92 -9.05 -15.69
N GLY A 64 -4.87 -9.52 -16.36
CA GLY A 64 -4.30 -10.85 -16.17
C GLY A 64 -3.07 -10.79 -15.29
N VAL A 65 -2.91 -11.79 -14.43
CA VAL A 65 -1.78 -11.93 -13.51
C VAL A 65 -1.44 -13.41 -13.39
N ALA A 66 -0.16 -13.75 -13.40
CA ALA A 66 0.22 -15.16 -13.38
C ALA A 66 0.11 -15.77 -11.97
N ARG A 67 -0.28 -17.05 -11.90
CA ARG A 67 -0.29 -17.81 -10.64
C ARG A 67 1.09 -18.34 -10.23
N SER A 68 2.16 -18.00 -10.93
CA SER A 68 3.46 -18.65 -10.77
C SER A 68 4.06 -18.55 -9.37
N THR A 69 4.63 -19.66 -8.91
CA THR A 69 5.38 -19.75 -7.65
C THR A 69 6.87 -19.46 -7.85
N GLU A 70 7.36 -19.49 -9.09
CA GLU A 70 8.79 -19.50 -9.40
C GLU A 70 9.34 -18.08 -9.62
N SER A 71 8.54 -17.20 -10.22
CA SER A 71 8.99 -15.84 -10.54
C SER A 71 8.99 -14.91 -9.31
N PRO A 72 10.13 -14.24 -9.00
CA PRO A 72 10.16 -13.16 -8.00
C PRO A 72 9.46 -11.90 -8.51
N ARG A 73 9.64 -11.59 -9.79
CA ARG A 73 9.02 -10.45 -10.46
C ARG A 73 7.60 -10.83 -10.87
N ARG A 74 6.65 -9.94 -10.59
CA ARG A 74 5.23 -10.20 -10.90
C ARG A 74 4.82 -9.43 -12.13
N TYR A 75 4.03 -10.05 -12.99
CA TYR A 75 3.53 -9.42 -14.20
C TYR A 75 2.03 -9.15 -14.09
N ILE A 76 1.63 -7.98 -14.58
CA ILE A 76 0.25 -7.55 -14.76
C ILE A 76 0.10 -7.28 -16.27
N SER A 77 -0.81 -7.98 -16.93
CA SER A 77 -1.12 -7.73 -18.34
C SER A 77 -2.52 -7.18 -18.46
N ILE A 78 -2.70 -6.11 -19.25
CA ILE A 78 -3.97 -5.43 -19.44
C ILE A 78 -4.41 -5.61 -20.89
N ALA A 79 -5.57 -6.26 -21.04
CA ALA A 79 -6.27 -6.37 -22.31
C ALA A 79 -7.52 -5.48 -22.23
N ALA A 80 -7.69 -4.60 -23.22
CA ALA A 80 -8.71 -3.57 -23.16
C ALA A 80 -9.45 -3.41 -24.49
N GLY A 81 -10.76 -3.21 -24.39
CA GLY A 81 -11.63 -2.90 -25.50
C GLY A 81 -11.43 -1.48 -26.03
N ASN A 82 -12.18 -1.13 -27.08
CA ASN A 82 -12.08 0.16 -27.75
C ASN A 82 -12.31 1.38 -26.84
N HIS A 83 -13.16 1.26 -25.82
CA HIS A 83 -13.42 2.37 -24.89
C HIS A 83 -12.16 2.72 -24.09
N TYR A 84 -11.35 1.70 -23.76
CA TYR A 84 -10.11 1.82 -22.99
C TYR A 84 -8.87 1.58 -23.88
N ARG A 85 -8.94 1.89 -25.19
CA ARG A 85 -7.92 1.51 -26.18
C ARG A 85 -6.49 1.90 -25.82
N ALA A 86 -6.32 3.00 -25.07
CA ALA A 86 -5.01 3.49 -24.65
C ALA A 86 -4.31 2.54 -23.66
N LEU A 87 -5.05 1.65 -23.01
CA LEU A 87 -4.55 0.66 -22.07
C LEU A 87 -4.36 -0.72 -22.72
N ASN A 88 -4.80 -0.90 -23.97
CA ASN A 88 -4.73 -2.19 -24.62
C ASN A 88 -3.29 -2.59 -24.92
N ALA A 89 -3.00 -3.88 -24.81
CA ALA A 89 -1.67 -4.45 -24.99
C ALA A 89 -0.63 -3.85 -24.02
N THR A 90 -1.03 -3.55 -22.78
CA THR A 90 -0.12 -3.03 -21.75
C THR A 90 0.35 -4.16 -20.86
N GLN A 91 1.64 -4.19 -20.56
CA GLN A 91 2.24 -5.12 -19.62
C GLN A 91 3.07 -4.35 -18.60
N CYS A 92 2.81 -4.62 -17.33
CA CYS A 92 3.51 -4.03 -16.22
C CYS A 92 4.20 -5.10 -15.38
N THR A 93 5.32 -4.73 -14.79
CA THR A 93 6.04 -5.52 -13.80
C THR A 93 5.92 -4.85 -12.44
N VAL A 94 5.68 -5.64 -11.40
CA VAL A 94 5.71 -5.20 -10.02
C VAL A 94 6.87 -5.88 -9.32
N ASP A 95 7.87 -5.08 -8.97
CA ASP A 95 9.02 -5.50 -8.17
C ASP A 95 8.77 -5.12 -6.71
N PHE A 96 8.81 -6.12 -5.84
CA PHE A 96 8.66 -5.95 -4.39
C PHE A 96 10.04 -5.97 -3.76
N LEU A 97 10.52 -4.80 -3.33
CA LEU A 97 11.84 -4.65 -2.71
C LEU A 97 11.72 -4.72 -1.18
N PRO A 98 12.18 -5.81 -0.52
CA PRO A 98 12.11 -5.93 0.93
C PRO A 98 12.95 -4.83 1.58
N THR A 99 12.32 -4.01 2.40
CA THR A 99 12.91 -2.81 3.00
C THR A 99 12.57 -2.75 4.48
N LEU A 100 13.54 -2.36 5.30
CA LEU A 100 13.31 -1.99 6.69
C LEU A 100 12.88 -0.53 6.75
N PHE A 101 11.72 -0.29 7.34
CA PHE A 101 11.17 1.04 7.54
C PHE A 101 11.35 1.49 8.99
N GLN A 102 11.60 2.78 9.17
CA GLN A 102 11.45 3.45 10.45
C GLN A 102 10.06 4.09 10.51
N VAL A 103 9.25 3.61 11.43
CA VAL A 103 7.94 4.17 11.72
C VAL A 103 8.09 5.13 12.88
N SER A 104 7.72 6.39 12.66
CA SER A 104 7.74 7.43 13.69
C SER A 104 6.32 7.88 13.98
N VAL A 105 5.91 7.74 15.25
CA VAL A 105 4.56 8.04 15.70
C VAL A 105 4.59 9.25 16.63
N ARG A 106 3.98 10.33 16.15
CA ARG A 106 3.79 11.57 16.91
C ARG A 106 2.36 11.63 17.42
N VAL A 107 2.16 11.08 18.61
CA VAL A 107 0.83 10.99 19.25
C VAL A 107 0.16 12.36 19.42
N LYS A 108 0.93 13.40 19.78
CA LYS A 108 0.42 14.78 19.93
C LYS A 108 -0.11 15.34 18.60
N ASP A 109 0.65 15.14 17.53
CA ASP A 109 0.35 15.69 16.19
C ASP A 109 -0.60 14.77 15.40
N ARG A 110 -0.95 13.60 15.95
CA ARG A 110 -1.71 12.53 15.27
C ARG A 110 -1.13 12.17 13.91
N SER A 111 0.20 12.17 13.80
CA SER A 111 0.90 11.86 12.56
C SER A 111 1.76 10.61 12.72
N ILE A 112 1.75 9.81 11.65
CA ILE A 112 2.61 8.64 11.47
C ILE A 112 3.44 8.93 10.23
N VAL A 113 4.76 8.88 10.36
CA VAL A 113 5.68 9.06 9.23
C VAL A 113 6.51 7.80 9.12
N VAL A 114 6.46 7.18 7.94
CA VAL A 114 7.17 5.95 7.59
C VAL A 114 8.29 6.33 6.63
N THR A 115 9.53 5.94 6.95
CA THR A 115 10.71 6.26 6.14
C THR A 115 11.52 5.01 5.86
N PRO A 116 11.98 4.78 4.61
CA PRO A 116 12.83 3.63 4.31
C PRO A 116 14.24 3.85 4.87
N LEU A 117 14.80 2.82 5.53
CA LEU A 117 16.16 2.85 6.06
C LEU A 117 17.13 2.10 5.14
N MET A 118 16.89 0.81 4.92
CA MET A 118 17.78 -0.05 4.16
C MET A 118 17.05 -1.28 3.60
N GLY A 119 17.57 -1.83 2.51
CA GLY A 119 17.10 -3.12 1.99
C GLY A 119 17.44 -4.27 2.96
N ILE A 120 16.53 -5.23 3.07
CA ILE A 120 16.68 -6.43 3.90
C ILE A 120 16.51 -7.69 3.07
N LYS A 121 16.86 -8.85 3.65
CA LYS A 121 16.52 -10.14 3.06
C LYS A 121 15.01 -10.29 3.03
N ASP A 122 14.49 -10.86 1.95
CA ASP A 122 13.08 -11.19 1.77
C ASP A 122 12.55 -12.00 2.97
N PHE A 123 11.56 -11.42 3.66
CA PHE A 123 10.89 -12.01 4.82
C PHE A 123 9.73 -12.95 4.41
N ASP A 124 9.23 -12.84 3.18
CA ASP A 124 8.24 -13.73 2.60
C ASP A 124 8.92 -14.62 1.55
N THR A 125 9.76 -15.55 2.04
CA THR A 125 10.53 -16.47 1.18
C THR A 125 9.66 -17.32 0.24
N GLN A 126 8.40 -17.58 0.61
CA GLN A 126 7.43 -18.30 -0.22
C GLN A 126 6.70 -17.40 -1.22
N ARG A 127 6.89 -16.09 -1.12
CA ARG A 127 6.32 -15.04 -1.98
C ARG A 127 4.81 -15.13 -2.06
N THR A 128 4.18 -15.53 -0.96
CA THR A 128 2.73 -15.68 -0.88
C THR A 128 2.05 -14.34 -0.76
N LEU A 129 2.62 -13.38 -0.02
CA LEU A 129 2.10 -12.02 0.10
C LEU A 129 2.15 -11.30 -1.23
N THR A 130 3.31 -11.30 -1.90
CA THR A 130 3.48 -10.62 -3.20
C THR A 130 2.57 -11.22 -4.28
N ARG A 131 2.44 -12.56 -4.33
CA ARG A 131 1.50 -13.25 -5.24
C ARG A 131 0.05 -12.88 -4.94
N THR A 132 -0.32 -12.88 -3.66
CA THR A 132 -1.70 -12.60 -3.26
C THR A 132 -2.07 -11.14 -3.51
N ALA A 133 -1.12 -10.21 -3.30
CA ALA A 133 -1.29 -8.80 -3.58
C ALA A 133 -1.53 -8.55 -5.08
N VAL A 134 -0.69 -9.10 -5.96
CA VAL A 134 -0.86 -8.92 -7.41
C VAL A 134 -2.13 -9.61 -7.91
N ARG A 135 -2.51 -10.76 -7.33
CA ARG A 135 -3.78 -11.43 -7.65
C ARG A 135 -5.01 -10.55 -7.41
N GLN A 136 -4.94 -9.57 -6.50
CA GLN A 136 -6.06 -8.66 -6.29
C GLN A 136 -6.38 -7.83 -7.53
N PHE A 137 -5.42 -7.55 -8.43
CA PHE A 137 -5.72 -6.78 -9.63
C PHE A 137 -6.68 -7.49 -10.58
N ASP A 138 -6.52 -8.80 -10.79
CA ASP A 138 -7.46 -9.61 -11.59
C ASP A 138 -8.84 -9.66 -10.90
N LEU A 139 -8.88 -9.91 -9.58
CA LEU A 139 -10.13 -9.93 -8.82
C LEU A 139 -10.87 -8.58 -8.83
N ILE A 140 -10.13 -7.47 -8.69
CA ILE A 140 -10.66 -6.11 -8.74
C ILE A 140 -11.19 -5.83 -10.14
N ALA A 141 -10.41 -6.11 -11.19
CA ALA A 141 -10.84 -5.90 -12.57
C ALA A 141 -12.14 -6.66 -12.87
N ASN A 142 -12.22 -7.91 -12.44
CA ASN A 142 -13.40 -8.75 -12.62
C ASN A 142 -14.61 -8.24 -11.83
N SER A 143 -14.43 -7.95 -10.53
CA SER A 143 -15.51 -7.53 -9.64
C SER A 143 -16.04 -6.12 -9.92
N PHE A 144 -15.21 -5.27 -10.52
CA PHE A 144 -15.53 -3.88 -10.87
C PHE A 144 -15.91 -3.72 -12.35
N MET A 145 -16.24 -4.82 -13.01
CA MET A 145 -16.86 -4.82 -14.32
C MET A 145 -18.38 -4.61 -14.17
N SER A 146 -18.93 -3.62 -14.87
CA SER A 146 -20.37 -3.45 -15.07
C SER A 146 -20.77 -3.87 -16.49
N PHE A 147 -22.07 -4.00 -16.75
CA PHE A 147 -22.55 -4.32 -18.10
C PHE A 147 -22.13 -3.26 -19.12
N HIS A 148 -22.02 -1.98 -18.75
CA HIS A 148 -21.70 -0.92 -19.70
C HIS A 148 -20.25 -0.46 -19.69
N ASP A 149 -19.58 -0.47 -18.53
CA ASP A 149 -18.24 0.12 -18.35
C ASP A 149 -17.45 -0.60 -17.26
N SER A 150 -16.12 -0.45 -17.29
CA SER A 150 -15.23 -0.91 -16.23
C SER A 150 -14.95 0.23 -15.25
N VAL A 151 -15.31 0.06 -13.97
CA VAL A 151 -14.98 1.06 -12.94
C VAL A 151 -13.47 1.18 -12.78
N LEU A 152 -12.74 0.06 -12.89
CA LEU A 152 -11.27 0.08 -12.88
C LEU A 152 -10.70 0.82 -14.10
N GLY A 153 -11.24 0.58 -15.31
CA GLY A 153 -10.81 1.31 -16.51
C GLY A 153 -11.05 2.81 -16.42
N ASN A 154 -12.21 3.21 -15.89
CA ASN A 154 -12.51 4.63 -15.64
C ASN A 154 -11.57 5.25 -14.60
N ALA A 155 -11.23 4.50 -13.54
CA ALA A 155 -10.26 4.94 -12.54
C ALA A 155 -8.86 5.13 -13.13
N PHE A 156 -8.40 4.23 -14.00
CA PHE A 156 -7.13 4.39 -14.70
C PHE A 156 -7.13 5.62 -15.62
N HIS A 157 -8.19 5.83 -16.40
CA HIS A 157 -8.30 7.06 -17.21
C HIS A 157 -8.26 8.33 -16.37
N SER A 158 -8.97 8.35 -15.23
CA SER A 158 -8.94 9.49 -14.31
C SER A 158 -7.55 9.72 -13.74
N SER A 159 -6.84 8.64 -13.34
CA SER A 159 -5.48 8.74 -12.81
C SER A 159 -4.47 9.22 -13.87
N ILE A 160 -4.60 8.75 -15.11
CA ILE A 160 -3.79 9.21 -16.24
C ILE A 160 -4.05 10.69 -16.52
N ALA A 161 -5.31 11.12 -16.56
CA ALA A 161 -5.66 12.52 -16.77
C ALA A 161 -5.10 13.42 -15.65
N ALA A 162 -5.20 12.98 -14.39
CA ALA A 162 -4.64 13.69 -13.25
C ALA A 162 -3.11 13.77 -13.32
N TRP A 163 -2.42 12.67 -13.63
CA TRP A 163 -0.98 12.65 -13.79
C TRP A 163 -0.53 13.59 -14.92
N ASN A 164 -1.20 13.52 -16.06
CA ASN A 164 -0.91 14.37 -17.22
C ASN A 164 -1.11 15.86 -16.87
N SER A 165 -2.16 16.19 -16.12
CA SER A 165 -2.41 17.56 -15.65
C SER A 165 -1.42 18.03 -14.59
N SER A 166 -0.85 17.16 -13.75
CA SER A 166 0.07 17.57 -12.68
C SER A 166 1.54 17.59 -13.12
N PHE A 167 1.93 16.71 -14.03
CA PHE A 167 3.34 16.48 -14.37
C PHE A 167 3.67 16.72 -15.84
N ASN A 168 2.67 16.91 -16.70
CA ASN A 168 2.85 17.11 -18.13
C ASN A 168 2.04 18.30 -18.68
N GLU A 169 1.86 19.36 -17.88
CA GLU A 169 1.13 20.57 -18.29
C GLU A 169 1.67 21.19 -19.59
N MET A 170 2.99 21.16 -19.78
CA MET A 170 3.66 21.71 -20.96
C MET A 170 3.70 20.72 -22.15
N GLY A 171 3.17 19.51 -21.99
CA GLY A 171 3.10 18.49 -23.06
C GLY A 171 4.48 17.98 -23.53
N HIS A 172 5.50 18.05 -22.68
CA HIS A 172 6.85 17.57 -23.01
C HIS A 172 6.92 16.04 -23.13
N VAL A 173 6.07 15.33 -22.40
CA VAL A 173 5.97 13.87 -22.44
C VAL A 173 4.94 13.47 -23.50
N PRO A 174 5.28 12.58 -24.45
CA PRO A 174 4.33 12.05 -25.43
C PRO A 174 3.13 11.38 -24.78
N GLU A 175 1.96 11.46 -25.41
CA GLU A 175 0.69 10.91 -24.86
C GLU A 175 0.82 9.43 -24.45
N SER A 176 1.41 8.59 -25.30
CA SER A 176 1.62 7.16 -25.00
C SER A 176 2.50 6.92 -23.77
N SER A 177 3.53 7.74 -23.55
CA SER A 177 4.37 7.69 -22.36
C SER A 177 3.65 8.24 -21.13
N ALA A 178 2.85 9.30 -21.28
CA ALA A 178 2.04 9.87 -20.21
C ALA A 178 0.98 8.88 -19.71
N VAL A 179 0.36 8.12 -20.62
CA VAL A 179 -0.56 7.03 -20.28
C VAL A 179 0.12 5.96 -19.42
N LEU A 180 1.30 5.48 -19.84
CA LEU A 180 2.03 4.46 -19.09
C LEU A 180 2.50 4.98 -17.73
N LEU A 181 2.99 6.22 -17.62
CA LEU A 181 3.43 6.81 -16.35
C LEU A 181 2.26 7.05 -15.38
N GLY A 182 1.12 7.53 -15.89
CA GLY A 182 -0.10 7.66 -15.10
C GLY A 182 -0.60 6.30 -14.60
N LEU A 183 -0.57 5.28 -15.46
CA LEU A 183 -0.91 3.91 -15.07
C LEU A 183 0.08 3.33 -14.04
N GLN A 184 1.39 3.51 -14.22
CA GLN A 184 2.42 3.08 -13.25
C GLN A 184 2.17 3.70 -11.87
N ASN A 185 1.90 5.00 -11.82
CA ASN A 185 1.58 5.69 -10.57
C ASN A 185 0.30 5.11 -9.92
N SER A 186 -0.74 4.86 -10.71
CA SER A 186 -1.98 4.25 -10.22
C SER A 186 -1.76 2.84 -9.67
N LEU A 187 -1.07 1.97 -10.42
CA LEU A 187 -0.78 0.60 -9.99
C LEU A 187 0.14 0.56 -8.77
N THR A 188 1.09 1.48 -8.65
CA THR A 188 1.95 1.62 -7.45
C THR A 188 1.08 1.94 -6.23
N ALA A 189 0.26 2.99 -6.32
CA ALA A 189 -0.63 3.39 -5.22
C ALA A 189 -1.64 2.30 -4.84
N MET A 190 -2.17 1.56 -5.83
CA MET A 190 -3.05 0.42 -5.59
C MET A 190 -2.30 -0.73 -4.91
N THR A 191 -1.09 -1.06 -5.36
CA THR A 191 -0.26 -2.13 -4.76
C THR A 191 0.03 -1.82 -3.30
N ASP A 192 0.43 -0.58 -2.99
CA ASP A 192 0.69 -0.15 -1.62
C ASP A 192 -0.58 -0.22 -0.76
N SER A 193 -1.74 0.19 -1.31
CA SER A 193 -3.03 0.10 -0.62
C SER A 193 -3.46 -1.35 -0.36
N ILE A 194 -3.20 -2.27 -1.31
CA ILE A 194 -3.48 -3.70 -1.15
C ILE A 194 -2.60 -4.30 -0.06
N LEU A 195 -1.29 -3.99 -0.05
CA LEU A 195 -0.37 -4.45 0.99
C LEU A 195 -0.76 -3.93 2.37
N ALA A 196 -1.08 -2.63 2.48
CA ALA A 196 -1.57 -2.03 3.72
C ALA A 196 -2.89 -2.68 4.18
N GLY A 197 -3.79 -2.98 3.25
CA GLY A 197 -5.04 -3.70 3.51
C GLY A 197 -4.79 -5.10 4.08
N TYR A 198 -3.83 -5.85 3.54
CA TYR A 198 -3.45 -7.15 4.08
C TYR A 198 -2.83 -7.05 5.46
N GLY A 199 -1.93 -6.09 5.70
CA GLY A 199 -1.36 -5.84 7.03
C GLY A 199 -2.44 -5.50 8.05
N ALA A 200 -3.39 -4.62 7.68
CA ALA A 200 -4.51 -4.26 8.53
C ALA A 200 -5.44 -5.46 8.82
N ALA A 201 -5.70 -6.31 7.82
CA ALA A 201 -6.52 -7.51 7.99
C ALA A 201 -5.86 -8.53 8.93
N GLN A 202 -4.54 -8.73 8.84
CA GLN A 202 -3.80 -9.61 9.75
C GLN A 202 -3.89 -9.12 11.21
N LEU A 203 -3.78 -7.81 11.42
CA LEU A 203 -3.88 -7.20 12.74
C LEU A 203 -5.31 -7.28 13.29
N MET A 204 -6.31 -6.83 12.53
CA MET A 204 -7.68 -6.66 13.01
C MET A 204 -8.53 -7.94 12.98
N VAL A 205 -8.37 -8.77 11.95
CA VAL A 205 -9.17 -9.99 11.75
C VAL A 205 -8.39 -11.21 12.22
N GLY A 206 -7.11 -11.29 11.87
CA GLY A 206 -6.25 -12.39 12.27
C GLY A 206 -5.83 -12.34 13.74
N ASN A 207 -5.95 -11.18 14.39
CA ASN A 207 -5.39 -10.91 15.71
C ASN A 207 -3.89 -11.32 15.80
N LEU A 208 -3.18 -11.19 14.67
CA LEU A 208 -1.78 -11.52 14.55
C LEU A 208 -0.99 -10.23 14.86
N SER A 209 -0.30 -10.23 15.99
CA SER A 209 0.59 -9.13 16.37
C SER A 209 1.81 -9.72 17.07
N GLU A 210 2.95 -9.08 16.83
CA GLU A 210 4.20 -9.40 17.53
C GLU A 210 4.65 -8.16 18.31
N PRO A 211 5.16 -8.32 19.54
CA PRO A 211 5.70 -7.20 20.29
C PRO A 211 6.95 -6.68 19.60
N ALA A 212 6.96 -5.38 19.28
CA ALA A 212 8.12 -4.70 18.72
C ALA A 212 8.77 -3.79 19.77
N GLU A 213 10.10 -3.78 19.80
CA GLU A 213 10.83 -2.80 20.61
C GLU A 213 10.65 -1.40 20.02
N ALA A 214 10.25 -0.46 20.87
CA ALA A 214 10.03 0.93 20.48
C ALA A 214 10.84 1.88 21.36
N GLU A 215 11.52 2.83 20.73
CA GLU A 215 12.16 3.94 21.42
C GLU A 215 11.12 5.01 21.72
N VAL A 216 10.85 5.27 23.00
CA VAL A 216 9.86 6.25 23.44
C VAL A 216 10.54 7.51 23.97
N ILE A 217 10.30 8.63 23.31
CA ILE A 217 10.65 9.97 23.81
C ILE A 217 9.47 10.51 24.61
N LEU A 218 9.69 10.65 25.92
CA LEU A 218 8.77 11.28 26.86
C LEU A 218 9.21 12.73 27.11
N ASP A 219 8.38 13.69 26.71
CA ASP A 219 8.57 15.07 27.11
C ASP A 219 8.16 15.21 28.58
N VAL A 220 9.13 15.20 29.49
CA VAL A 220 8.86 15.41 30.90
C VAL A 220 8.80 16.92 31.15
N PHE A 221 7.59 17.44 31.37
CA PHE A 221 7.41 18.82 31.80
C PHE A 221 7.69 18.90 33.31
N THR A 222 8.91 19.30 33.67
CA THR A 222 9.24 19.60 35.07
C THR A 222 8.74 20.99 35.43
N ILE A 223 7.68 21.06 36.24
CA ILE A 223 7.18 22.34 36.80
C ILE A 223 8.09 22.73 37.98
N GLY A 224 8.87 23.80 37.77
CA GLY A 224 9.80 24.33 38.77
C GLY A 224 11.21 23.74 38.65
N SER A 225 12.21 24.47 39.17
CA SER A 225 13.56 23.92 39.29
C SER A 225 13.57 22.84 40.36
N THR A 226 14.40 21.80 40.18
CA THR A 226 14.63 20.78 41.21
C THR A 226 14.96 21.40 42.56
N ALA A 227 15.70 22.52 42.57
CA ALA A 227 15.99 23.32 43.75
C ALA A 227 14.73 23.89 44.44
N CYS A 228 13.78 24.46 43.70
CA CYS A 228 12.52 24.98 44.27
C CYS A 228 11.66 23.86 44.85
N ILE A 229 11.56 22.71 44.18
CA ILE A 229 10.79 21.55 44.66
C ILE A 229 11.39 21.05 45.98
N THR A 230 12.71 20.91 46.04
CA THR A 230 13.40 20.48 47.28
C THR A 230 13.26 21.51 48.40
N ALA A 231 13.31 22.81 48.10
CA ALA A 231 13.19 23.86 49.10
C ALA A 231 11.79 23.90 49.73
N VAL A 232 10.72 23.78 48.92
CA VAL A 232 9.33 23.75 49.41
C VAL A 232 9.06 22.49 50.23
N ALA A 233 9.59 21.33 49.81
CA ALA A 233 9.47 20.09 50.57
C ALA A 233 10.15 20.20 51.95
N LEU A 234 11.36 20.77 52.01
CA LEU A 234 12.09 20.99 53.26
C LEU A 234 11.37 21.97 54.18
N LEU A 235 10.86 23.08 53.65
CA LEU A 235 10.11 24.07 54.43
C LEU A 235 8.84 23.48 55.05
N ASN A 236 8.07 22.70 54.26
CA ASN A 236 6.88 22.03 54.77
C ASN A 236 7.22 20.96 55.81
N ALA A 237 8.29 20.19 55.62
CA ALA A 237 8.75 19.21 56.61
C ALA A 237 9.16 19.88 57.93
N LEU A 238 9.87 21.01 57.86
CA LEU A 238 10.26 21.80 59.03
C LEU A 238 9.03 22.38 59.76
N ALA A 239 8.04 22.88 59.02
CA ALA A 239 6.81 23.39 59.61
C ALA A 239 6.04 22.31 60.37
N VAL A 240 5.92 21.10 59.81
CA VAL A 240 5.29 19.95 60.46
C VAL A 240 6.10 19.49 61.67
N ALA A 241 7.42 19.44 61.58
CA ALA A 241 8.29 19.09 62.71
C ALA A 241 8.17 20.09 63.88
N MET A 242 8.13 21.39 63.58
CA MET A 242 7.90 22.42 64.59
C MET A 242 6.51 22.29 65.22
N PHE A 243 5.47 22.07 64.43
CA PHE A 243 4.12 21.83 64.96
C PHE A 243 4.06 20.59 65.84
N GLY A 244 4.69 19.48 65.44
CA GLY A 244 4.78 18.26 66.23
C GLY A 244 5.52 18.48 67.55
N PHE A 245 6.61 19.26 67.52
CA PHE A 245 7.37 19.61 68.71
C PHE A 245 6.56 20.51 69.67
N GLU A 246 5.83 21.51 69.16
CA GLU A 246 4.92 22.35 69.95
C GLU A 246 3.78 21.53 70.59
N ILE A 247 3.21 20.57 69.87
CA ILE A 247 2.17 19.68 70.39
C ILE A 247 2.71 18.78 71.50
N LEU A 248 3.93 18.24 71.34
CA LEU A 248 4.61 17.46 72.37
C LEU A 248 4.95 18.32 73.60
N ARG A 249 5.39 19.57 73.38
CA ARG A 249 5.73 20.52 74.45
C ARG A 249 4.51 20.95 75.26
N LYS A 250 3.33 21.12 74.65
CA LYS A 250 2.08 21.46 75.35
C LYS A 250 1.40 20.27 76.05
N ARG A 251 1.91 19.04 75.86
CA ARG A 251 1.41 17.82 76.52
C ARG A 251 2.18 17.45 77.80
N GLN A 252 3.29 18.12 78.12
CA GLN A 252 3.98 18.08 79.42
C GLN A 252 3.45 19.19 80.33
#